data_AF-A0A2I0QH62-F1
#
_entry.id   AF-A0A2I0QH62-F1
#
_cell.length_a   1.000
_cell.length_b   1.000
_cell.length_c   1.000
_cell.angle_alpha   90.00
_cell.angle_beta   90.00
_cell.angle_gamma   90.00
#
_symmetry.space_group_name_H-M   'P 1'
#
loop_
_entity.id
_entity.type
_entity.pdbx_description
1 polymer ?
#
loop_
_entity_poly.entity_id
_entity_poly.type
_entity_poly.pdbx_seq_one_letter_code
_entity_poly.pdbx_strand_id
1 'polypeptide(L)'
;RECESVDDYSVGDPNNIFRTGASNGKVLGQFGCEGKSPYNSKSGYAKYNVQISDTGNWDIDIRYSCNNAHSVPIEIYIDDEQKPRAKFYPKNTHDWNSFTDSGKINLGSITAGSHPIIFKTNGAKYGVADLDYFILSIQS
;
A
#
# COMPACT_ATOMS: atom_id res chain seq x y z
N ARG A 1 -11.83 -9.37 -5.08
CA ARG A 1 -12.33 -9.20 -3.70
C ARG A 1 -11.38 -8.22 -3.04
N GLU A 2 -11.88 -7.16 -2.44
CA GLU A 2 -11.08 -6.22 -1.65
C GLU A 2 -10.48 -6.98 -0.45
N CYS A 3 -9.16 -6.92 -0.27
CA CYS A 3 -8.40 -7.74 0.69
C CYS A 3 -7.97 -6.94 1.94
N GLU A 4 -8.93 -6.29 2.60
CA GLU A 4 -8.70 -5.10 3.44
C GLU A 4 -8.50 -5.30 4.95
N SER A 5 -8.25 -6.51 5.45
CA SER A 5 -7.98 -6.68 6.88
C SER A 5 -6.55 -6.24 7.23
N VAL A 6 -6.37 -4.92 7.37
CA VAL A 6 -5.14 -4.27 7.83
C VAL A 6 -4.99 -4.48 9.33
N ASP A 7 -3.76 -4.70 9.80
CA ASP A 7 -3.43 -4.63 11.22
C ASP A 7 -3.36 -3.16 11.69
N ASP A 8 -4.23 -2.77 12.63
CA ASP A 8 -4.31 -1.42 13.25
C ASP A 8 -2.98 -0.94 13.85
N TYR A 9 -2.07 -1.85 14.22
CA TYR A 9 -0.76 -1.51 14.78
C TYR A 9 0.30 -1.17 13.73
N SER A 10 0.04 -1.49 12.46
CA SER A 10 1.04 -1.40 11.39
C SER A 10 1.04 -0.05 10.69
N VAL A 11 -0.12 0.61 10.61
CA VAL A 11 -0.37 1.83 9.82
C VAL A 11 -0.42 3.09 10.68
N GLY A 12 -0.03 4.24 10.13
CA GLY A 12 -0.33 5.54 10.76
C GLY A 12 -1.84 5.67 10.96
N ASP A 13 -2.30 6.34 12.03
CA ASP A 13 -3.69 6.34 12.55
C ASP A 13 -4.79 6.22 11.45
N PRO A 14 -5.19 4.98 11.08
CA PRO A 14 -6.09 4.73 9.94
C PRO A 14 -7.53 5.08 10.29
N ASN A 15 -7.81 5.32 11.57
CA ASN A 15 -9.14 5.62 12.07
C ASN A 15 -9.50 7.10 11.96
N ASN A 16 -8.53 7.97 11.65
CA ASN A 16 -8.72 9.43 11.69
C ASN A 16 -8.45 10.16 10.36
N ILE A 17 -8.19 9.46 9.26
CA ILE A 17 -7.99 10.09 7.94
C ILE A 17 -9.16 9.75 7.02
N PHE A 18 -9.94 10.79 6.70
CA PHE A 18 -11.06 10.70 5.78
C PHE A 18 -10.70 11.29 4.40
N ARG A 19 -11.00 10.54 3.33
CA ARG A 19 -10.80 10.93 1.92
C ARG A 19 -12.06 10.60 1.13
N THR A 20 -12.68 11.59 0.50
CA THR A 20 -13.94 11.37 -0.23
C THR A 20 -13.77 10.52 -1.49
N GLY A 21 -12.56 10.46 -2.05
CA GLY A 21 -12.24 9.62 -3.21
C GLY A 21 -11.82 8.19 -2.88
N ALA A 22 -11.76 7.82 -1.60
CA ALA A 22 -11.43 6.48 -1.14
C ALA A 22 -12.67 5.63 -0.89
N SER A 23 -12.49 4.32 -0.82
CA SER A 23 -13.54 3.36 -0.54
C SER A 23 -14.00 3.52 0.91
N ASN A 24 -15.30 3.72 1.10
CA ASN A 24 -15.92 4.02 2.40
C ASN A 24 -15.35 5.27 3.12
N GLY A 25 -14.67 6.15 2.39
CA GLY A 25 -14.15 7.41 2.91
C GLY A 25 -12.90 7.30 3.77
N LYS A 26 -12.27 6.12 3.88
CA LYS A 26 -11.10 5.88 4.73
C LYS A 26 -9.91 5.44 3.89
N VAL A 27 -8.71 5.78 4.36
CA VAL A 27 -7.46 5.29 3.79
C VAL A 27 -6.49 4.93 4.89
N LEU A 28 -5.50 4.13 4.52
CA LEU A 28 -4.26 4.13 5.28
C LEU A 28 -3.59 5.48 5.10
N GLY A 29 -3.35 6.18 6.22
CA GLY A 29 -2.74 7.50 6.20
C GLY A 29 -1.42 7.58 5.44
N GLN A 30 -0.94 8.80 5.22
CA GLN A 30 0.28 9.06 4.45
C GLN A 30 1.41 8.11 4.87
N PHE A 31 1.73 7.16 3.98
CA PHE A 31 2.84 6.25 4.19
C PHE A 31 4.11 7.08 4.39
N GLY A 32 4.62 7.03 5.61
CA GLY A 32 5.89 7.62 5.99
C GLY A 32 5.93 9.13 6.21
N CYS A 33 4.94 9.68 6.93
CA CYS A 33 4.90 11.06 7.40
C CYS A 33 4.67 11.16 8.92
N GLU A 34 5.21 12.20 9.59
CA GLU A 34 4.91 12.55 10.98
C GLU A 34 4.50 14.02 11.15
N GLY A 35 3.53 14.27 12.05
CA GLY A 35 3.43 15.52 12.81
C GLY A 35 2.78 16.73 12.13
N LYS A 36 2.85 17.90 12.79
CA LYS A 36 2.43 19.20 12.25
C LYS A 36 3.57 19.83 11.46
N SER A 37 3.22 20.60 10.43
CA SER A 37 4.11 21.24 9.46
C SER A 37 5.46 21.72 10.01
N PRO A 38 6.59 21.43 9.32
CA PRO A 38 6.67 20.65 8.08
C PRO A 38 6.51 19.16 8.36
N TYR A 39 5.62 18.51 7.61
CA TYR A 39 5.39 17.07 7.59
C TYR A 39 6.67 16.34 7.18
N ASN A 40 7.46 15.89 8.16
CA ASN A 40 8.76 15.28 7.93
C ASN A 40 8.61 13.82 7.47
N SER A 41 9.61 13.34 6.72
CA SER A 41 9.67 11.95 6.26
C SER A 41 9.92 11.02 7.45
N LYS A 42 9.20 9.89 7.49
CA LYS A 42 9.37 8.82 8.48
C LYS A 42 9.26 7.47 7.78
N SER A 43 9.98 6.44 8.22
CA SER A 43 9.69 5.09 7.73
C SER A 43 8.34 4.59 8.25
N GLY A 44 7.66 3.74 7.49
CA GLY A 44 6.36 3.18 7.86
C GLY A 44 6.10 1.86 7.17
N TYR A 45 5.13 1.11 7.67
CA TYR A 45 4.67 -0.10 7.01
C TYR A 45 3.14 -0.25 7.10
N ALA A 46 2.59 -1.25 6.44
CA ALA A 46 1.24 -1.74 6.62
C ALA A 46 1.23 -3.23 6.36
N LYS A 47 0.55 -4.00 7.21
CA LYS A 47 0.46 -5.45 7.10
C LYS A 47 -0.99 -5.87 6.91
N TYR A 48 -1.23 -6.69 5.90
CA TYR A 48 -2.53 -7.24 5.56
C TYR A 48 -2.45 -8.75 5.51
N ASN A 49 -3.33 -9.44 6.24
CA ASN A 49 -3.41 -10.90 6.12
C ASN A 49 -4.39 -11.26 5.00
N VAL A 50 -3.92 -11.98 3.98
CA VAL A 50 -4.73 -12.40 2.84
C VAL A 50 -4.82 -13.92 2.77
N GLN A 51 -5.91 -14.41 2.17
CA GLN A 51 -6.05 -15.81 1.80
C GLN A 51 -5.80 -15.94 0.29
N ILE A 52 -4.78 -16.70 -0.07
CA ILE A 52 -4.44 -17.08 -1.44
C ILE A 52 -5.16 -18.39 -1.76
N SER A 53 -6.00 -18.41 -2.78
CA SER A 53 -6.81 -19.58 -3.13
C SER A 53 -5.98 -20.72 -3.72
N ASP A 54 -5.01 -20.37 -4.58
CA ASP A 54 -4.29 -21.32 -5.42
C ASP A 54 -2.81 -20.95 -5.51
N THR A 55 -1.96 -21.97 -5.52
CA THR A 55 -0.53 -21.79 -5.78
C THR A 55 -0.33 -21.37 -7.24
N GLY A 56 0.37 -20.26 -7.46
CA GLY A 56 0.61 -19.75 -8.82
C GLY A 56 1.38 -18.44 -8.81
N ASN A 57 1.57 -17.84 -9.99
CA ASN A 57 2.10 -16.48 -10.09
C ASN A 57 0.98 -15.47 -9.88
N TRP A 58 1.21 -14.48 -9.03
CA TRP A 58 0.20 -13.48 -8.68
C TRP A 58 0.64 -12.07 -9.04
N ASP A 59 -0.33 -11.26 -9.45
CA ASP A 59 -0.21 -9.82 -9.57
C ASP A 59 -0.97 -9.14 -8.42
N ILE A 60 -0.51 -7.95 -8.06
CA ILE A 60 -1.23 -7.00 -7.21
C ILE A 60 -1.51 -5.72 -8.00
N ASP A 61 -2.72 -5.19 -7.89
CA ASP A 61 -3.08 -3.84 -8.33
C ASP A 61 -3.52 -3.03 -7.12
N ILE A 62 -2.93 -1.86 -6.92
CA ILE A 62 -3.09 -1.05 -5.72
C ILE A 62 -3.78 0.25 -6.12
N ARG A 63 -4.89 0.56 -5.46
CA ARG A 63 -5.53 1.86 -5.59
C ARG A 63 -4.95 2.83 -4.56
N TYR A 64 -4.49 3.97 -5.04
CA TYR A 64 -3.75 4.93 -4.22
C TYR A 64 -3.99 6.38 -4.66
N SER A 65 -3.69 7.32 -3.77
CA SER A 65 -3.52 8.74 -4.10
C SER A 65 -2.15 9.23 -3.60
N CYS A 66 -1.61 10.23 -4.28
CA CYS A 66 -0.31 10.81 -3.94
C CYS A 66 -0.30 12.28 -4.40
N ASN A 67 -0.20 13.23 -3.48
CA ASN A 67 -0.10 14.65 -3.84
C ASN A 67 1.34 15.18 -3.74
N ASN A 68 2.30 14.34 -4.14
CA ASN A 68 3.72 14.66 -4.00
C ASN A 68 4.51 14.09 -5.17
N ALA A 69 5.67 14.69 -5.45
CA ALA A 69 6.62 14.19 -6.43
C ALA A 69 7.90 13.78 -5.72
N HIS A 70 8.13 12.46 -5.61
CA HIS A 70 9.33 11.89 -5.01
C HIS A 70 9.74 10.59 -5.72
N SER A 71 10.98 10.15 -5.47
CA SER A 71 11.51 8.87 -5.95
C SER A 71 11.46 7.76 -4.88
N VAL A 72 10.74 7.97 -3.78
CA VAL A 72 10.60 6.98 -2.70
C VAL A 72 9.59 5.90 -3.10
N PRO A 73 9.97 4.60 -3.07
CA PRO A 73 9.04 3.52 -3.36
C PRO A 73 8.24 3.08 -2.13
N ILE A 74 7.17 2.35 -2.42
CA ILE A 74 6.55 1.38 -1.52
C ILE A 74 7.10 0.01 -1.90
N GLU A 75 7.78 -0.64 -0.98
CA GLU A 75 8.32 -1.98 -1.12
C GLU A 75 7.29 -3.02 -0.64
N ILE A 76 7.05 -4.04 -1.45
CA ILE A 76 6.02 -5.06 -1.20
C ILE A 76 6.69 -6.37 -0.83
N TYR A 77 6.38 -6.89 0.35
CA TYR A 77 6.88 -8.16 0.89
C TYR A 77 5.72 -9.13 1.07
N ILE A 78 6.01 -10.42 0.92
CA ILE A 78 5.10 -11.51 1.27
C ILE A 78 5.75 -12.29 2.41
N ASP A 79 4.97 -12.72 3.40
CA ASP A 79 5.46 -13.44 4.57
C ASP A 79 6.56 -12.65 5.31
N ASP A 80 7.61 -13.34 5.77
CA ASP A 80 8.77 -12.76 6.45
C ASP A 80 10.00 -12.68 5.52
N GLU A 81 9.76 -12.48 4.22
CA GLU A 81 10.82 -12.38 3.24
C GLU A 81 11.79 -11.23 3.52
N GLN A 82 13.09 -11.49 3.32
CA GLN A 82 14.15 -10.53 3.58
C GLN A 82 14.33 -9.50 2.44
N LYS A 83 13.73 -9.75 1.28
CA LYS A 83 13.78 -8.87 0.10
C LYS A 83 12.35 -8.62 -0.38
N PRO A 84 12.05 -7.42 -0.87
CA PRO A 84 10.72 -7.16 -1.43
C PRO A 84 10.54 -7.94 -2.73
N ARG A 85 9.33 -8.46 -2.94
CA ARG A 85 8.89 -9.05 -4.22
C ARG A 85 8.78 -8.00 -5.31
N ALA A 86 8.37 -6.80 -4.94
CA ALA A 86 8.21 -5.70 -5.89
C ALA A 86 8.46 -4.34 -5.24
N LYS A 87 8.76 -3.35 -6.10
CA LYS A 87 8.84 -1.94 -5.73
C LYS A 87 7.84 -1.16 -6.56
N PHE A 88 6.92 -0.48 -5.88
CA PHE A 88 5.94 0.38 -6.48
C PHE A 88 6.34 1.83 -6.28
N TYR A 89 6.34 2.63 -7.34
CA TYR A 89 6.63 4.07 -7.29
C TYR A 89 5.33 4.83 -7.56
N PRO A 90 4.66 5.35 -6.51
CA PRO A 90 3.44 6.14 -6.68
C PRO A 90 3.68 7.32 -7.59
N LYS A 91 2.79 7.51 -8.58
CA LYS A 91 2.79 8.72 -9.40
C LYS A 91 1.98 9.81 -8.70
N ASN A 92 2.38 11.05 -8.87
CA ASN A 92 1.60 12.18 -8.37
C ASN A 92 0.21 12.19 -9.04
N THR A 93 -0.84 12.03 -8.24
CA THR A 93 -2.25 12.14 -8.64
C THR A 93 -2.80 13.55 -8.50
N HIS A 94 -1.95 14.48 -8.05
CA HIS A 94 -2.19 15.92 -7.88
C HIS A 94 -3.21 16.31 -6.78
N ASP A 95 -3.82 15.34 -6.11
CA ASP A 95 -4.71 15.56 -4.98
C ASP A 95 -4.83 14.29 -4.12
N TRP A 96 -4.95 14.43 -2.80
CA TRP A 96 -5.12 13.28 -1.89
C TRP A 96 -6.50 12.60 -2.01
N ASN A 97 -7.47 13.26 -2.63
CA ASN A 97 -8.78 12.70 -2.98
C ASN A 97 -8.84 12.17 -4.42
N SER A 98 -7.80 12.40 -5.23
CA SER A 98 -7.70 11.87 -6.59
C SER A 98 -6.94 10.54 -6.54
N PHE A 99 -7.68 9.45 -6.71
CA PHE A 99 -7.12 8.11 -6.67
C PHE A 99 -7.01 7.50 -8.07
N THR A 100 -6.03 6.64 -8.23
CA THR A 100 -5.80 5.85 -9.43
C THR A 100 -5.31 4.46 -9.04
N ASP A 101 -5.46 3.51 -9.95
CA ASP A 101 -4.85 2.19 -9.83
C ASP A 101 -3.38 2.23 -10.29
N SER A 102 -2.53 1.41 -9.67
CA SER A 102 -1.12 1.25 -10.07
C SER A 102 -0.97 0.50 -11.39
N GLY A 103 -2.00 -0.25 -11.77
CA GLY A 103 -1.89 -1.35 -12.71
C GLY A 103 -1.24 -2.57 -12.06
N LYS A 104 -1.18 -3.68 -12.81
CA LYS A 104 -0.66 -4.96 -12.32
C LYS A 104 0.84 -4.90 -12.03
N ILE A 105 1.19 -5.25 -10.80
CA ILE A 105 2.57 -5.42 -10.32
C ILE A 105 2.78 -6.90 -10.02
N ASN A 106 3.75 -7.51 -10.68
CA ASN A 106 4.07 -8.93 -10.53
C ASN A 106 4.72 -9.20 -9.14
N LEU A 107 4.13 -10.12 -8.37
CA LEU A 107 4.64 -10.59 -7.06
C LEU A 107 5.39 -11.93 -7.14
N GLY A 108 5.34 -12.58 -8.30
CA GLY A 108 5.89 -13.90 -8.55
C GLY A 108 5.02 -15.01 -7.96
N SER A 109 5.64 -16.17 -7.74
CA SER A 109 4.95 -17.34 -7.23
C SER A 109 4.63 -17.20 -5.74
N ILE A 110 3.38 -17.48 -5.38
CA ILE A 110 2.84 -17.52 -4.01
C ILE A 110 2.07 -18.83 -3.85
N THR A 111 2.24 -19.50 -2.71
CA THR A 111 1.52 -20.73 -2.38
C THR A 111 0.08 -20.44 -1.95
N ALA A 112 -0.81 -21.43 -2.09
CA ALA A 112 -2.13 -21.36 -1.49
C ALA A 112 -2.03 -21.30 0.05
N GLY A 113 -2.92 -20.54 0.69
CA GLY A 113 -2.98 -20.40 2.14
C GLY A 113 -2.99 -18.97 2.65
N SER A 114 -2.76 -18.81 3.95
CA SER A 114 -2.74 -17.52 4.64
C SER A 114 -1.36 -16.88 4.54
N HIS A 115 -1.29 -15.69 3.95
CA HIS A 115 -0.05 -14.96 3.77
C HIS A 115 -0.21 -13.51 4.24
N PRO A 116 0.69 -12.95 5.05
CA PRO A 116 0.76 -11.51 5.20
C PRO A 116 1.41 -10.84 4.00
N ILE A 117 0.77 -9.78 3.50
CA ILE A 117 1.36 -8.82 2.56
C ILE A 117 1.77 -7.59 3.36
N ILE A 118 3.03 -7.18 3.20
CA ILE A 118 3.58 -6.03 3.92
C ILE A 118 4.04 -4.97 2.92
N PHE A 119 3.46 -3.79 3.01
CA PHE A 119 3.92 -2.60 2.32
C PHE A 119 4.86 -1.83 3.24
N LYS A 120 6.09 -1.52 2.81
CA LYS A 120 7.06 -0.74 3.59
C LYS A 120 7.56 0.46 2.81
N THR A 121 7.88 1.55 3.51
CA THR A 121 8.53 2.70 2.90
C THR A 121 9.51 3.36 3.87
N ASN A 122 10.51 4.07 3.32
CA ASN A 122 11.39 4.94 4.10
C ASN A 122 10.78 6.33 4.34
N GLY A 123 9.64 6.62 3.70
CA GLY A 123 8.93 7.88 3.82
C GLY A 123 9.46 9.01 2.95
N ALA A 124 8.65 10.04 2.81
CA ALA A 124 8.95 11.24 2.06
C ALA A 124 8.40 12.46 2.81
N LYS A 125 9.02 13.62 2.62
CA LYS A 125 8.47 14.88 3.10
C LYS A 125 7.10 15.09 2.46
N TYR A 126 6.07 15.38 3.24
CA TYR A 126 4.66 15.43 2.81
C TYR A 126 4.02 14.07 2.45
N GLY A 127 4.61 12.94 2.84
CA GLY A 127 4.05 11.61 2.64
C GLY A 127 4.36 10.99 1.28
N VAL A 128 4.23 9.67 1.21
CA VAL A 128 4.50 8.85 0.01
C VAL A 128 3.22 8.58 -0.79
N ALA A 129 2.20 7.99 -0.15
CA ALA A 129 0.89 7.76 -0.75
C ALA A 129 -0.13 7.49 0.36
N ASP A 130 -1.42 7.68 0.05
CA ASP A 130 -2.54 7.11 0.80
C ASP A 130 -2.96 5.85 0.02
N LEU A 131 -3.04 4.69 0.69
CA LEU A 131 -3.50 3.44 0.08
C LEU A 131 -4.96 3.21 0.44
N ASP A 132 -5.77 2.89 -0.58
CA ASP A 132 -7.20 2.63 -0.44
C ASP A 132 -7.45 1.11 -0.32
N TYR A 133 -7.42 0.41 -1.45
CA TYR A 133 -7.50 -1.05 -1.52
C TYR A 133 -6.43 -1.62 -2.43
N PHE A 134 -6.30 -2.95 -2.42
CA PHE A 134 -5.60 -3.67 -3.46
C PHE A 134 -6.36 -4.91 -3.89
N ILE A 135 -6.10 -5.36 -5.12
CA ILE A 135 -6.67 -6.55 -5.72
C ILE A 135 -5.53 -7.51 -6.05
N LEU A 136 -5.66 -8.74 -5.59
CA LEU A 136 -4.79 -9.85 -6.00
C LEU A 136 -5.45 -10.62 -7.14
N SER A 137 -4.67 -10.91 -8.19
CA SER A 137 -5.12 -11.73 -9.31
C SER A 137 -4.05 -12.73 -9.72
N ILE A 138 -4.45 -13.98 -9.91
CA ILE A 138 -3.55 -15.00 -10.46
C ILE A 138 -3.27 -14.70 -11.95
N GLN A 139 -2.01 -14.90 -12.36
CA GLN A 139 -1.62 -14.87 -13.76
C GLN A 139 -2.08 -16.18 -14.41
N SER A 140 -2.94 -16.05 -15.41
CA SER A 140 -3.39 -17.15 -16.28
C SER A 140 -2.28 -17.61 -17.22
#